data_AF-A0A7S2TGF9-F1
#
_entry.id   AF-A0A7S2TGF9-F1
#
_cell.length_a   1.000
_cell.length_b   1.000
_cell.length_c   1.000
_cell.angle_alpha   90.00
_cell.angle_beta   90.00
_cell.angle_gamma   90.00
#
_symmetry.space_group_name_H-M   'P 1'
#
loop_
_entity.id
_entity.type
_entity.pdbx_description
1 polymer ?
#
loop_
_entity_poly.entity_id
_entity_poly.type
_entity_poly.pdbx_seq_one_letter_code
_entity_poly.pdbx_strand_id
1 'polypeptide(L)'
;MAYVMGGEKYDSSERYKRFVKLCCDAYNIIRANGHLFITLFRAMKLAGMPELTSDEDIMYLREQLRFGDTDSQASKYFKSQITLCVLEPWRRWDNAIHNIIHGKG
;
A
#
# COMPACT_ATOMS: atom_id res chain seq x y z
N MET A 1 2.12 -3.38 13.08
CA MET A 1 2.85 -2.17 12.62
C MET A 1 2.40 -0.90 13.34
N ALA A 2 1.15 -0.43 13.17
CA ALA A 2 0.67 0.79 13.85
C ALA A 2 0.79 0.73 15.38
N TYR A 3 0.45 -0.41 15.98
CA TYR A 3 0.61 -0.67 17.43
C TYR A 3 2.07 -0.58 17.92
N VAL A 4 3.05 -0.98 17.09
CA VAL A 4 4.48 -0.89 17.43
C VAL A 4 5.00 0.55 17.36
N MET A 5 4.39 1.38 16.51
CA MET A 5 4.79 2.78 16.33
C MET A 5 4.15 3.77 17.31
N GLY A 6 3.08 3.39 18.01
CA GLY A 6 2.42 4.29 18.97
C GLY A 6 1.40 3.67 19.91
N GLY A 7 1.39 2.34 20.08
CA GLY A 7 0.43 1.64 20.93
C GLY A 7 -1.02 1.80 20.46
N GLU A 8 -1.97 1.81 21.39
CA GLU A 8 -3.40 2.00 21.10
C GLU A 8 -3.75 3.42 20.60
N LYS A 9 -2.91 4.41 20.91
CA LYS A 9 -3.04 5.82 20.45
C LYS A 9 -2.06 6.15 19.33
N TYR A 10 -1.89 5.24 18.38
CA TYR A 10 -0.97 5.41 17.26
C TYR A 10 -1.27 6.65 16.40
N ASP A 11 -2.52 7.09 16.33
CA ASP A 11 -2.95 8.27 15.55
C ASP A 11 -2.29 9.58 16.03
N SER A 12 -2.01 9.67 17.34
CA SER A 12 -1.36 10.84 17.95
C SER A 12 0.17 10.73 17.97
N SER A 13 0.73 9.57 17.64
CA SER A 13 2.17 9.33 17.69
C SER A 13 2.89 10.04 16.55
N GLU A 14 3.88 10.86 16.91
CA GLU A 14 4.74 11.54 15.94
C GLU A 14 5.49 10.56 15.04
N ARG A 15 5.81 9.36 15.55
CA ARG A 15 6.44 8.28 14.78
C ARG A 15 5.52 7.75 13.70
N TYR A 16 4.23 7.59 14.01
CA TYR A 16 3.24 7.13 13.03
C TYR A 16 3.01 8.19 11.96
N LYS A 17 2.88 9.48 12.34
CA LYS A 17 2.77 10.58 11.38
C LYS A 17 3.98 10.67 10.45
N ARG A 18 5.19 10.50 10.99
CA ARG A 18 6.42 10.47 10.19
C ARG A 18 6.46 9.27 9.23
N PHE A 19 6.05 8.10 9.69
CA PHE A 19 5.93 6.91 8.83
C PHE A 19 4.96 7.15 7.67
N VAL A 20 3.75 7.62 7.97
CA VAL A 20 2.73 7.93 6.95
C VAL A 20 3.26 8.95 5.94
N LYS A 21 3.95 10.00 6.41
CA LYS A 21 4.57 11.00 5.53
C LYS A 21 5.61 10.36 4.61
N LEU A 22 6.53 9.56 5.15
CA LEU A 22 7.55 8.86 4.36
C LEU A 22 6.93 7.94 3.31
N CYS A 23 5.86 7.23 3.64
CA CYS A 23 5.17 6.38 2.67
C CYS A 23 4.49 7.20 1.56
N CYS A 24 3.89 8.35 1.88
CA CYS A 24 3.36 9.27 0.86
C CYS A 24 4.46 9.83 -0.04
N ASP A 25 5.59 10.23 0.53
CA ASP A 25 6.73 10.75 -0.23
C ASP A 25 7.29 9.68 -1.17
N ALA A 26 7.50 8.45 -0.68
CA ALA A 26 7.92 7.32 -1.49
C ALA A 26 6.91 6.99 -2.60
N TYR A 27 5.61 7.02 -2.29
CA TYR A 27 4.55 6.79 -3.27
C TYR A 27 4.57 7.84 -4.39
N ASN A 28 4.77 9.12 -4.07
CA ASN A 28 4.89 10.16 -5.09
C ASN A 28 6.15 10.00 -5.96
N ILE A 29 7.28 9.58 -5.37
CA ILE A 29 8.51 9.30 -6.13
C ILE A 29 8.30 8.15 -7.12
N ILE A 30 7.65 7.06 -6.68
CA ILE A 30 7.31 5.92 -7.53
C ILE A 30 6.36 6.35 -8.64
N ARG A 31 5.33 7.15 -8.31
CA ARG A 31 4.35 7.69 -9.25
C ARG A 31 4.98 8.58 -10.31
N ALA A 32 5.93 9.43 -9.93
CA ALA A 32 6.68 10.28 -10.87
C ALA A 32 7.46 9.44 -11.90
N ASN A 33 7.96 8.28 -11.48
CA ASN A 33 8.62 7.30 -12.37
C ASN A 33 7.67 6.23 -12.92
N GLY A 34 6.36 6.41 -12.75
CA GLY A 34 5.37 5.37 -13.02
C GLY A 34 5.37 4.88 -14.48
N HIS A 35 5.71 5.75 -15.43
CA HIS A 35 5.82 5.37 -16.84
C HIS A 35 6.90 4.29 -17.07
N LEU A 36 8.01 4.34 -16.32
CA LEU A 36 9.05 3.32 -16.38
C LEU A 36 8.52 1.98 -15.86
N PHE A 37 7.81 2.00 -14.73
CA PHE A 37 7.18 0.80 -14.17
C PHE A 37 6.18 0.18 -15.14
N ILE A 38 5.28 0.96 -15.75
CA ILE A 38 4.33 0.46 -16.76
C ILE A 38 5.07 -0.20 -17.93
N THR A 39 6.15 0.42 -18.42
CA THR A 39 6.94 -0.14 -19.51
C THR A 39 7.66 -1.42 -19.11
N LEU A 40 8.21 -1.50 -17.88
CA LEU A 40 8.81 -2.72 -17.35
C LEU A 40 7.77 -3.85 -17.21
N PHE A 41 6.61 -3.58 -16.64
CA PHE A 41 5.54 -4.58 -16.53
C PHE A 41 5.05 -5.06 -17.91
N ARG A 42 4.95 -4.16 -18.90
CA ARG A 42 4.68 -4.52 -20.31
C ARG A 42 5.78 -5.39 -20.92
N ALA A 43 7.05 -5.10 -20.64
CA ALA A 43 8.17 -5.90 -21.12
C ALA A 43 8.19 -7.29 -20.46
N MET A 44 7.88 -7.38 -19.16
CA MET A 44 7.74 -8.64 -18.43
C MET A 44 6.55 -9.48 -18.94
N LYS A 45 5.45 -8.84 -19.36
CA LYS A 45 4.34 -9.50 -20.08
C LYS A 45 4.84 -10.15 -21.38
N LEU A 46 5.62 -9.43 -22.19
CA LEU A 46 6.18 -9.97 -23.45
C LEU A 46 7.15 -11.14 -23.20
N ALA A 47 7.80 -11.18 -22.03
CA ALA A 47 8.69 -12.26 -21.64
C ALA A 47 7.97 -13.55 -21.17
N GLY A 48 6.62 -13.59 -21.21
CA GLY A 48 5.84 -14.81 -20.99
C GLY A 48 5.53 -15.13 -19.52
N MET A 49 5.50 -14.12 -18.64
CA MET A 49 5.15 -14.32 -17.23
C MET A 49 3.63 -14.56 -17.08
N PRO A 50 3.17 -15.72 -16.56
CA PRO A 50 1.74 -16.08 -16.53
C PRO A 50 0.89 -15.27 -15.54
N GLU A 51 1.52 -14.46 -14.68
CA GLU A 51 0.84 -13.64 -13.65
C GLU A 51 0.39 -12.26 -14.20
N LEU A 52 0.70 -11.93 -15.45
CA LEU A 52 0.39 -10.63 -16.10
C LEU A 52 -0.22 -10.85 -17.49
N THR A 53 -1.39 -11.47 -17.52
CA THR A 53 -2.01 -12.01 -18.74
C THR A 53 -2.89 -11.02 -19.50
N SER A 54 -3.39 -9.94 -18.87
CA SER A 54 -4.36 -9.04 -19.50
C SER A 54 -3.88 -7.58 -19.56
N ASP A 55 -4.32 -6.84 -20.59
CA ASP A 55 -4.17 -5.37 -20.61
C ASP A 55 -4.87 -4.70 -19.41
N GLU A 56 -5.82 -5.41 -18.79
CA GLU A 56 -6.50 -5.03 -17.54
C GLU A 56 -5.53 -4.92 -16.36
N ASP A 57 -4.48 -5.74 -16.28
CA ASP A 57 -3.48 -5.68 -15.19
C ASP A 57 -2.64 -4.39 -15.25
N ILE A 58 -2.35 -3.95 -16.48
CA ILE A 58 -1.65 -2.69 -16.74
C ILE A 58 -2.57 -1.50 -16.45
N MET A 59 -3.86 -1.61 -16.79
CA MET A 59 -4.86 -0.60 -16.42
C MET A 59 -5.01 -0.51 -14.90
N TYR A 60 -5.06 -1.63 -14.19
CA TYR A 60 -5.09 -1.67 -12.74
C TYR A 60 -3.88 -0.97 -12.14
N LEU A 61 -2.65 -1.28 -12.59
CA LEU A 61 -1.44 -0.58 -12.15
C LEU A 61 -1.52 0.93 -12.40
N ARG A 62 -2.06 1.35 -13.55
CA ARG A 62 -2.25 2.76 -13.89
C ARG A 62 -3.27 3.44 -12.95
N GLU A 63 -4.35 2.77 -12.62
CA GLU A 63 -5.36 3.26 -11.69
C GLU A 63 -4.82 3.34 -10.26
N GLN A 64 -4.11 2.32 -9.81
CA GLN A 64 -3.49 2.27 -8.48
C GLN A 64 -2.43 3.35 -8.30
N LEU A 65 -1.64 3.65 -9.35
CA LEU A 65 -0.67 4.74 -9.33
C LEU A 65 -1.30 6.12 -9.48
N ARG A 66 -2.61 6.22 -9.78
CA ARG A 66 -3.33 7.48 -9.93
C ARG A 66 -2.61 8.46 -10.86
N PHE A 67 -2.27 8.00 -12.06
CA PHE A 67 -1.67 8.85 -13.09
C PHE A 67 -2.65 9.98 -13.45
N GLY A 68 -2.27 11.22 -13.15
CA GLY A 68 -3.09 12.41 -13.38
C GLY A 68 -3.48 13.18 -12.12
N ASP A 69 -3.41 12.54 -10.94
CA ASP A 69 -3.63 13.25 -9.68
C ASP A 69 -2.46 14.20 -9.38
N THR A 70 -2.66 15.23 -8.56
CA THR A 70 -1.55 16.00 -7.97
C THR A 70 -0.92 15.22 -6.82
N ASP A 71 0.32 15.54 -6.44
CA ASP A 71 1.01 14.87 -5.32
C ASP A 71 0.20 14.96 -4.01
N SER A 72 -0.54 16.05 -3.82
CA SER A 72 -1.44 16.23 -2.67
C SER A 72 -2.62 15.25 -2.70
N GLN A 73 -3.27 15.10 -3.87
CA GLN A 73 -4.38 14.15 -4.07
C GLN A 73 -3.91 12.71 -3.93
N ALA A 74 -2.79 12.36 -4.56
CA ALA A 74 -2.13 11.06 -4.48
C ALA A 74 -1.78 10.70 -3.02
N SER A 75 -1.21 11.65 -2.27
CA SER A 75 -0.90 11.46 -0.84
C SER A 75 -2.17 11.28 0.00
N LYS A 76 -3.25 12.01 -0.27
CA LYS A 76 -4.53 11.86 0.44
C LYS A 76 -5.16 10.49 0.18
N TYR A 77 -5.13 10.03 -1.06
CA TYR A 77 -5.58 8.69 -1.43
C TYR A 77 -4.78 7.62 -0.67
N PHE A 78 -3.44 7.70 -0.71
CA PHE A 78 -2.57 6.74 -0.04
C PHE A 78 -2.77 6.72 1.48
N LYS A 79 -2.96 7.89 2.11
CA LYS A 79 -3.33 7.98 3.54
C LYS A 79 -4.63 7.26 3.85
N SER A 80 -5.65 7.41 3.00
CA SER A 80 -6.92 6.70 3.18
C SER A 80 -6.72 5.19 3.09
N GLN A 81 -5.90 4.69 2.16
CA GLN A 81 -5.59 3.27 2.05
C GLN A 81 -4.87 2.75 3.31
N ILE A 82 -3.89 3.49 3.83
CA ILE A 82 -3.24 3.15 5.11
C ILE A 82 -4.27 3.05 6.23
N THR A 83 -5.16 4.05 6.36
CA THR A 83 -6.20 4.07 7.39
C THR A 83 -7.15 2.88 7.25
N LEU A 84 -7.58 2.54 6.03
CA LEU A 84 -8.40 1.35 5.78
C LEU A 84 -7.68 0.08 6.24
N CYS A 85 -6.42 -0.12 5.85
CA CYS A 85 -5.63 -1.28 6.26
C CYS A 85 -5.47 -1.40 7.78
N VAL A 86 -5.39 -0.28 8.49
CA VAL A 86 -5.27 -0.28 9.97
C VAL A 86 -6.60 -0.53 10.67
N LEU A 87 -7.70 -0.11 10.05
CA LEU A 87 -9.06 -0.29 10.57
C LEU A 87 -9.68 -1.63 10.17
N GLU A 88 -9.14 -2.35 9.19
CA GLU A 88 -9.67 -3.63 8.72
C GLU A 88 -9.92 -4.60 9.88
N PRO A 89 -11.21 -4.83 10.25
CA PRO A 89 -11.57 -5.65 11.41
C PRO A 89 -11.16 -7.10 11.21
N TRP A 90 -11.25 -7.60 9.97
CA TRP A 90 -10.87 -8.96 9.59
C TRP A 90 -9.43 -9.28 9.89
N ARG A 91 -8.52 -8.32 9.67
CA ARG A 91 -7.09 -8.52 9.96
C ARG A 91 -6.81 -8.54 11.46
N ARG A 92 -7.61 -7.88 12.28
CA ARG A 92 -7.53 -7.99 13.75
C ARG A 92 -8.06 -9.33 14.23
N TRP A 93 -9.16 -9.82 13.65
CA TRP A 93 -9.71 -11.15 13.93
C TRP A 93 -8.75 -12.27 13.52
N ASP A 94 -8.19 -12.20 12.32
CA ASP A 94 -7.19 -13.15 11.82
C ASP A 94 -5.94 -13.21 12.71
N ASN A 95 -5.38 -12.04 13.07
CA ASN A 95 -4.26 -11.97 14.02
C ASN A 95 -4.65 -12.51 15.42
N ALA A 96 -5.88 -12.28 15.88
CA ALA A 96 -6.35 -12.80 17.17
C ALA A 96 -6.44 -14.33 17.15
N ILE A 97 -7.00 -14.91 16.08
CA ILE A 97 -7.06 -16.36 15.88
C ILE A 97 -5.65 -16.95 15.79
N HIS A 98 -4.76 -16.34 15.00
CA HIS A 98 -3.38 -16.77 14.87
C HIS A 98 -2.63 -16.76 16.21
N ASN A 99 -2.80 -15.71 17.03
CA ASN A 99 -2.24 -15.62 18.37
C ASN A 99 -2.84 -16.65 19.35
N ILE A 100 -4.12 -16.98 19.22
CA ILE A 100 -4.77 -18.01 20.06
C ILE A 100 -4.29 -19.42 19.68
N ILE A 101 -4.06 -19.66 18.39
CA ILE A 101 -3.60 -20.97 17.88
C ILE A 101 -2.11 -21.19 18.19
N HIS A 102 -1.27 -20.15 18.06
CA HIS A 102 0.17 -20.25 18.38
C HIS A 102 0.53 -19.94 19.84
N GLY A 103 -0.39 -19.39 20.63
CA GLY A 103 -0.21 -19.05 22.05
C GLY A 103 -0.51 -20.19 23.04
N LYS A 104 -0.68 -21.44 22.57
CA LYS A 104 -0.70 -22.62 23.43
C LYS A 104 0.66 -23.33 23.36
N GLY A 105 1.56 -22.87 24.21
CA GLY A 105 2.83 -23.48 24.58
C GLY A 105 3.28 -22.89 25.90
#